data_AF-A0A8J8J1C9-F1
#
_entry.id   AF-A0A8J8J1C9-F1
#
_cell.length_a   1.000
_cell.length_b   1.000
_cell.length_c   1.000
_cell.angle_alpha   90.00
_cell.angle_beta   90.00
_cell.angle_gamma   90.00
#
_symmetry.space_group_name_H-M   'P 1'
#
loop_
_entity.id
_entity.type
_entity.pdbx_description
1 polymer ?
#
loop_
_entity_poly.entity_id
_entity_poly.type
_entity_poly.pdbx_seq_one_letter_code
_entity_poly.pdbx_strand_id
1 'polypeptide(L)'
;MESRLDKFLQPKHGGAPIRSLEELTKFQKAHTKLMNIILNLATPIPNFPSRLYKKGYRIVQGSIEPHIRFKQTKLNGKGVTPDILLPNYEKEHIITFECKSFQANPEQLQKYLYLAEHPKLILDQAVIPFKELPTHLKVDVSYISHKDITNNEVLSNGKGIQILRIVEVNPPDSSDDPNNPIVRKIELVKGEYKNPELNSVFPIKWRLKEKPSYVLFPFDPSQDAEIFQIHIINKLIEFATLGQEFPTKGMVFNKDIVITSGTTIKKEELLVEDPKEQDEKWEQLLNTLEKIAPGKYEVENEKIKILEDILLLKAGNALDEMRAELILLIGLDVDMSTLTEREFSPGELAYELYASGPYSIYQFFHREYKDLIRKRVDASLKRLSTGPLKGYLKKPPKRGKRKRVWRIKIIDKKQLSAFRDTCEKAARELESKFKTRYIDEYIKIFLTPQTDTQEDKKR
;
A
#
# COMPACT_ATOMS: atom_id res chain seq x y z
N MET A 1 -28.39 -6.11 5.65
CA MET A 1 -28.35 -7.50 5.16
C MET A 1 -26.91 -7.78 4.80
N GLU A 2 -26.20 -8.60 5.58
CA GLU A 2 -24.85 -9.07 5.23
C GLU A 2 -24.92 -9.82 3.90
N SER A 3 -24.00 -9.54 2.97
CA SER A 3 -23.94 -10.25 1.70
C SER A 3 -23.64 -11.73 1.98
N ARG A 4 -24.18 -12.65 1.18
CA ARG A 4 -23.84 -14.08 1.29
C ARG A 4 -22.31 -14.30 1.19
N LEU A 5 -21.56 -13.40 0.53
CA LEU A 5 -20.10 -13.43 0.43
C LEU A 5 -19.39 -13.22 1.79
N ASP A 6 -19.90 -12.34 2.65
CA ASP A 6 -19.24 -11.97 3.92
C ASP A 6 -19.18 -13.14 4.92
N LYS A 7 -20.13 -14.08 4.83
CA LYS A 7 -20.12 -15.32 5.62
C LYS A 7 -19.08 -16.34 5.16
N PHE A 8 -18.61 -16.27 3.91
CA PHE A 8 -17.59 -17.19 3.37
C PHE A 8 -16.16 -16.66 3.48
N LEU A 9 -15.99 -15.37 3.80
CA LEU A 9 -14.70 -14.73 4.05
C LEU A 9 -14.20 -14.91 5.50
N GLN A 10 -14.94 -15.62 6.36
CA GLN A 10 -14.37 -16.05 7.63
C GLN A 10 -13.17 -16.96 7.35
N PRO A 11 -11.96 -16.60 7.80
CA PRO A 11 -10.78 -17.39 7.48
C PRO A 11 -10.95 -18.78 8.11
N LYS A 12 -11.24 -19.78 7.28
CA LYS A 12 -10.86 -21.17 7.56
C LYS A 12 -9.39 -21.08 8.01
N HIS A 13 -9.02 -21.76 9.09
CA HIS A 13 -7.71 -21.64 9.75
C HIS A 13 -6.46 -21.64 8.83
N GLY A 14 -6.58 -22.01 7.55
CA GLY A 14 -5.53 -21.89 6.54
C GLY A 14 -5.12 -20.46 6.16
N GLY A 15 -6.02 -19.48 6.16
CA GLY A 15 -5.70 -18.10 5.75
C GLY A 15 -5.13 -17.21 6.87
N ALA A 16 -5.05 -17.70 8.11
CA ALA A 16 -4.62 -16.86 9.23
C ALA A 16 -3.16 -16.44 9.07
N PRO A 17 -2.83 -15.15 9.20
CA PRO A 17 -1.45 -14.67 9.04
C PRO A 17 -0.55 -15.19 10.17
N ILE A 18 0.77 -15.23 9.94
CA ILE A 18 1.77 -15.58 10.98
C ILE A 18 1.82 -14.51 12.06
N ARG A 19 1.66 -13.26 11.62
CA ARG A 19 1.53 -12.06 12.45
C ARG A 19 0.44 -11.21 11.85
N SER A 20 -0.46 -10.68 12.67
CA SER A 20 -1.43 -9.70 12.19
C SER A 20 -0.69 -8.47 11.65
N LEU A 21 -1.34 -7.73 10.74
CA LEU A 21 -0.75 -6.48 10.24
C LEU A 21 -0.44 -5.53 11.40
N GLU A 22 -1.34 -5.44 12.39
CA GLU A 22 -1.15 -4.63 13.60
C GLU A 22 0.07 -5.06 14.41
N GLU A 23 0.31 -6.36 14.58
CA GLU A 23 1.52 -6.86 15.25
C GLU A 23 2.78 -6.46 14.49
N LEU A 24 2.77 -6.59 13.16
CA LEU A 24 3.91 -6.21 12.33
C LEU A 24 4.19 -4.70 12.40
N THR A 25 3.15 -3.86 12.50
CA THR A 25 3.34 -2.40 12.59
C THR A 25 4.10 -1.95 13.83
N LYS A 26 4.13 -2.76 14.90
CA LYS A 26 4.94 -2.48 16.10
C LYS A 26 6.42 -2.37 15.77
N PHE A 27 6.87 -3.14 14.78
CA PHE A 27 8.24 -3.19 14.28
C PHE A 27 8.55 -2.17 13.18
N GLN A 28 7.61 -1.31 12.78
CA GLN A 28 7.91 -0.23 11.83
C GLN A 28 8.99 0.71 12.38
N LYS A 29 9.89 1.15 11.50
CA LYS A 29 10.83 2.24 11.78
C LYS A 29 10.10 3.55 12.04
N ALA A 30 10.81 4.46 12.72
CA ALA A 30 10.27 5.76 13.13
C ALA A 30 9.76 6.59 11.93
N HIS A 31 10.46 6.56 10.79
CA HIS A 31 10.05 7.26 9.57
C HIS A 31 8.66 6.82 9.09
N THR A 32 8.44 5.51 8.92
CA THR A 32 7.13 4.94 8.54
C THR A 32 6.03 5.31 9.54
N LYS A 33 6.33 5.36 10.84
CA LYS A 33 5.38 5.82 11.87
C LYS A 33 5.04 7.31 11.72
N LEU A 34 6.00 8.16 11.41
CA LEU A 34 5.77 9.59 11.15
C LEU A 34 4.90 9.81 9.91
N MET A 35 5.17 9.08 8.83
CA MET A 35 4.32 9.12 7.63
C MET A 35 2.88 8.73 7.97
N ASN A 36 2.68 7.61 8.68
CA ASN A 36 1.34 7.20 9.11
C ASN A 36 0.65 8.27 9.95
N ILE A 37 1.35 8.95 10.87
CA ILE A 37 0.76 10.03 11.67
C ILE A 37 0.25 11.17 10.76
N ILE A 38 1.05 11.63 9.80
CA ILE A 38 0.62 12.66 8.83
C ILE A 38 -0.60 12.18 8.03
N LEU A 39 -0.59 10.94 7.54
CA LEU A 39 -1.69 10.36 6.79
C LEU A 39 -2.98 10.29 7.63
N ASN A 40 -2.89 9.96 8.92
CA ASN A 40 -4.03 9.99 9.84
C ASN A 40 -4.55 11.42 10.06
N LEU A 41 -3.68 12.44 10.12
CA LEU A 41 -4.14 13.82 10.25
C LEU A 41 -4.89 14.31 8.99
N ALA A 42 -4.55 13.77 7.83
CA ALA A 42 -5.09 14.11 6.51
C ALA A 42 -6.22 13.18 6.04
N THR A 43 -6.59 12.18 6.84
CA THR A 43 -7.64 11.19 6.53
C THR A 43 -8.63 11.12 7.69
N PRO A 44 -9.96 11.05 7.46
CA PRO A 44 -10.94 10.97 8.54
C PRO A 44 -11.02 9.55 9.13
N ILE A 45 -9.95 9.09 9.78
CA ILE A 45 -9.89 7.79 10.46
C ILE A 45 -10.66 7.85 11.79
N PRO A 46 -11.48 6.83 12.12
CA PRO A 46 -12.14 6.75 13.41
C PRO A 46 -11.15 6.84 14.58
N ASN A 47 -11.52 7.55 15.65
CA ASN A 47 -10.75 7.63 16.90
C ASN A 47 -9.39 8.33 16.82
N PHE A 48 -9.04 9.05 15.75
CA PHE A 48 -7.83 9.88 15.72
C PHE A 48 -8.12 11.32 15.21
N PRO A 49 -7.46 12.36 15.75
CA PRO A 49 -7.71 13.75 15.32
C PRO A 49 -7.32 14.02 13.85
N SER A 50 -8.32 14.16 12.97
CA SER A 50 -8.12 14.48 11.54
C SER A 50 -7.97 16.00 11.28
N ARG A 51 -7.09 16.68 12.03
CA ARG A 51 -7.02 18.15 12.05
C ARG A 51 -6.65 18.77 10.70
N LEU A 52 -5.74 18.17 9.93
CA LEU A 52 -5.37 18.67 8.60
C LEU A 52 -6.50 18.46 7.60
N TYR A 53 -7.19 17.31 7.66
CA TYR A 53 -8.39 17.05 6.87
C TYR A 53 -9.48 18.10 7.14
N LYS A 54 -9.76 18.42 8.41
CA LYS A 54 -10.75 19.45 8.76
C LYS A 54 -10.39 20.84 8.24
N LYS A 55 -9.11 21.10 7.96
CA LYS A 55 -8.60 22.35 7.35
C LYS A 55 -8.45 22.29 5.83
N GLY A 56 -9.05 21.30 5.17
CA GLY A 56 -9.08 21.22 3.70
C GLY A 56 -7.86 20.57 3.05
N TYR A 57 -6.87 20.09 3.83
CA TYR A 57 -5.73 19.36 3.28
C TYR A 57 -6.11 17.91 2.98
N ARG A 58 -5.76 17.42 1.79
CA ARG A 58 -6.16 16.08 1.31
C ARG A 58 -4.97 15.29 0.81
N ILE A 59 -5.05 13.96 0.92
CA ILE A 59 -4.18 13.05 0.19
C ILE A 59 -4.78 12.89 -1.21
N VAL A 60 -3.98 13.09 -2.25
CA VAL A 60 -4.40 12.95 -3.64
C VAL A 60 -3.38 12.14 -4.42
N GLN A 61 -3.63 11.89 -5.70
CA GLN A 61 -2.69 11.16 -6.54
C GLN A 61 -1.33 11.86 -6.55
N GLY A 62 -0.26 11.12 -6.28
CA GLY A 62 1.10 11.66 -6.20
C GLY A 62 1.41 12.39 -4.89
N SER A 63 0.53 12.35 -3.88
CA SER A 63 0.80 12.91 -2.56
C SER A 63 1.89 12.19 -1.80
N ILE A 64 2.27 10.96 -2.16
CA ILE A 64 3.21 10.16 -1.36
C ILE A 64 4.43 9.80 -2.20
N GLU A 65 5.61 10.15 -1.66
CA GLU A 65 6.91 9.98 -2.29
C GLU A 65 6.99 10.54 -3.73
N PRO A 66 6.44 11.75 -4.02
CA PRO A 66 6.54 12.34 -5.36
C PRO A 66 7.97 12.69 -5.70
N HIS A 67 8.42 12.28 -6.87
CA HIS A 67 9.77 12.61 -7.34
C HIS A 67 9.72 13.84 -8.23
N ILE A 68 10.20 14.98 -7.72
CA ILE A 68 10.16 16.27 -8.41
C ILE A 68 11.56 16.58 -8.92
N ARG A 69 11.73 16.60 -10.23
CA ARG A 69 13.02 16.85 -10.90
C ARG A 69 13.21 18.33 -11.21
N PHE A 70 14.40 18.84 -10.95
CA PHE A 70 14.77 20.22 -11.30
C PHE A 70 15.45 20.24 -12.66
N LYS A 71 14.86 20.98 -13.61
CA LYS A 71 15.39 21.11 -14.98
C LYS A 71 16.61 22.04 -15.08
N GLN A 72 16.90 22.84 -14.04
CA GLN A 72 17.96 23.85 -14.07
C GLN A 72 19.30 23.34 -13.50
N THR A 73 20.39 23.86 -14.07
CA THR A 73 21.79 23.50 -13.82
C THR A 73 22.32 23.87 -12.44
N LYS A 74 21.75 24.88 -11.75
CA LYS A 74 22.23 25.34 -10.43
C LYS A 74 22.10 24.31 -9.29
N LEU A 75 21.24 23.30 -9.43
CA LEU A 75 21.05 22.22 -8.45
C LEU A 75 21.51 20.85 -8.99
N ASN A 76 22.48 20.83 -9.91
CA ASN A 76 23.10 19.63 -10.49
C ASN A 76 22.11 18.61 -11.10
N GLY A 77 20.97 19.05 -11.63
CA GLY A 77 19.96 18.15 -12.23
C GLY A 77 19.33 17.15 -11.26
N LYS A 78 19.56 17.32 -9.94
CA LYS A 78 19.03 16.43 -8.90
C LYS A 78 17.65 16.91 -8.46
N GLY A 79 16.70 15.98 -8.39
CA GLY A 79 15.37 16.24 -7.86
C GLY A 79 15.29 16.20 -6.33
N VAL A 80 14.08 16.41 -5.83
CA VAL A 80 13.68 16.21 -4.44
C VAL A 80 12.51 15.24 -4.38
N THR A 81 12.49 14.42 -3.34
CA THR A 81 11.39 13.49 -3.06
C THR A 81 10.87 13.79 -1.65
N PRO A 82 9.83 14.63 -1.51
CA PRO A 82 9.09 14.73 -0.26
C PRO A 82 8.48 13.39 0.14
N ASP A 83 8.40 13.12 1.44
CA ASP A 83 7.68 11.94 1.91
C ASP A 83 6.18 12.09 1.63
N ILE A 84 5.61 13.26 1.96
CA ILE A 84 4.18 13.56 1.78
C ILE A 84 3.97 15.00 1.28
N LEU A 85 3.09 15.17 0.28
CA LEU A 85 2.51 16.44 -0.14
C LEU A 85 1.02 16.47 0.16
N LEU A 86 0.57 17.50 0.88
CA LEU A 86 -0.84 17.73 1.17
C LEU A 86 -1.32 19.04 0.54
N PRO A 87 -2.03 18.99 -0.60
CA PRO A 87 -2.69 20.17 -1.16
C PRO A 87 -3.95 20.55 -0.39
N ASN A 88 -4.21 21.86 -0.36
CA ASN A 88 -5.49 22.49 -0.09
C ASN A 88 -5.84 23.36 -1.30
N TYR A 89 -6.88 22.95 -2.02
CA TYR A 89 -7.31 23.58 -3.26
C TYR A 89 -7.91 24.97 -3.05
N GLU A 90 -8.75 25.14 -2.02
CA GLU A 90 -9.46 26.38 -1.73
C GLU A 90 -8.51 27.52 -1.34
N LYS A 91 -7.42 27.18 -0.65
CA LYS A 91 -6.42 28.13 -0.17
C LYS A 91 -5.21 28.26 -1.10
N GLU A 92 -5.22 27.54 -2.23
CA GLU A 92 -4.08 27.41 -3.14
C GLU A 92 -2.76 27.17 -2.38
N HIS A 93 -2.76 26.20 -1.47
CA HIS A 93 -1.65 25.96 -0.56
C HIS A 93 -1.24 24.49 -0.51
N ILE A 94 0.05 24.19 -0.49
CA ILE A 94 0.59 22.83 -0.34
C ILE A 94 1.53 22.79 0.86
N ILE A 95 1.31 21.83 1.75
CA ILE A 95 2.29 21.48 2.78
C ILE A 95 3.13 20.32 2.28
N THR A 96 4.45 20.51 2.29
CA THR A 96 5.45 19.49 2.00
C THR A 96 5.98 18.95 3.31
N PHE A 97 5.89 17.63 3.55
CA PHE A 97 6.42 16.99 4.75
C PHE A 97 7.67 16.18 4.44
N GLU A 98 8.66 16.35 5.31
CA GLU A 98 9.87 15.54 5.42
C GLU A 98 9.96 14.96 6.84
N CYS A 99 9.90 13.64 6.94
CA CYS A 99 9.98 12.85 8.15
C CYS A 99 11.45 12.60 8.49
N LYS A 100 11.94 13.20 9.58
CA LYS A 100 13.32 13.06 10.01
C LYS A 100 13.46 12.28 11.31
N SER A 101 14.46 11.40 11.34
CA SER A 101 14.89 10.72 12.57
C SER A 101 16.01 11.45 13.30
N PHE A 102 16.92 12.17 12.60
CA PHE A 102 18.02 12.87 13.26
C PHE A 102 18.68 14.01 12.45
N GLN A 103 19.17 13.74 11.22
CA GLN A 103 19.97 14.71 10.47
C GLN A 103 19.22 15.27 9.25
N ALA A 104 19.28 16.59 9.08
CA ALA A 104 18.97 17.24 7.82
C ALA A 104 20.25 17.39 6.98
N ASN A 105 20.11 17.19 5.68
CA ASN A 105 21.20 17.40 4.73
C ASN A 105 21.09 18.82 4.12
N PRO A 106 22.16 19.63 4.11
CA PRO A 106 22.14 20.98 3.52
C PRO A 106 21.67 21.02 2.06
N GLU A 107 22.13 20.07 1.24
CA GLU A 107 21.72 19.95 -0.17
C GLU A 107 20.21 19.68 -0.26
N GLN A 108 19.68 18.85 0.64
CA GLN A 108 18.25 18.54 0.66
C GLN A 108 17.42 19.75 1.10
N LEU A 109 17.87 20.51 2.12
CA LEU A 109 17.20 21.74 2.53
C LEU A 109 17.17 22.77 1.39
N GLN A 110 18.28 22.99 0.69
CA GLN A 110 18.33 23.92 -0.45
C GLN A 110 17.31 23.54 -1.54
N LYS A 111 17.18 22.23 -1.82
CA LYS A 111 16.18 21.74 -2.78
C LYS A 111 14.74 22.00 -2.34
N TYR A 112 14.45 21.84 -1.05
CA TYR A 112 13.13 22.16 -0.50
C TYR A 112 12.82 23.66 -0.52
N LEU A 113 13.78 24.50 -0.16
CA LEU A 113 13.64 25.95 -0.25
C LEU A 113 13.38 26.37 -1.71
N TYR A 114 14.15 25.82 -2.65
CA TYR A 114 13.93 26.05 -4.08
C TYR A 114 12.53 25.59 -4.53
N LEU A 115 12.04 24.45 -4.04
CA LEU A 115 10.69 23.97 -4.31
C LEU A 115 9.62 24.95 -3.79
N ALA A 116 9.83 25.52 -2.59
CA ALA A 116 8.91 26.49 -1.99
C ALA A 116 8.87 27.82 -2.76
N GLU A 117 9.97 28.22 -3.39
CA GLU A 117 10.07 29.38 -4.27
C GLU A 117 9.52 29.11 -5.69
N HIS A 118 9.51 27.86 -6.13
CA HIS A 118 9.10 27.44 -7.48
C HIS A 118 7.96 26.41 -7.45
N PRO A 119 6.81 26.74 -6.84
CA PRO A 119 5.75 25.78 -6.54
C PRO A 119 5.10 25.16 -7.79
N LYS A 120 5.21 25.82 -8.96
CA LYS A 120 4.75 25.30 -10.26
C LYS A 120 5.37 23.94 -10.61
N LEU A 121 6.58 23.66 -10.13
CA LEU A 121 7.23 22.36 -10.35
C LEU A 121 6.45 21.20 -9.74
N ILE A 122 5.72 21.44 -8.65
CA ILE A 122 4.86 20.45 -8.02
C ILE A 122 3.66 20.15 -8.93
N LEU A 123 3.02 21.20 -9.47
CA LEU A 123 1.86 21.05 -10.36
C LEU A 123 2.20 20.20 -11.59
N ASP A 124 3.34 20.49 -12.20
CA ASP A 124 3.78 19.82 -13.43
C ASP A 124 4.14 18.34 -13.21
N GLN A 125 4.65 17.97 -12.02
CA GLN A 125 5.33 16.69 -11.81
C GLN A 125 4.70 15.78 -10.77
N ALA A 126 4.05 16.32 -9.73
CA ALA A 126 3.41 15.53 -8.69
C ALA A 126 1.99 15.08 -9.05
N VAL A 127 1.48 15.46 -10.24
CA VAL A 127 0.15 15.06 -10.75
C VAL A 127 -0.97 15.43 -9.76
N ILE A 128 -0.86 16.60 -9.11
CA ILE A 128 -1.88 17.08 -8.19
C ILE A 128 -3.07 17.60 -9.01
N PRO A 129 -4.26 16.98 -8.91
CA PRO A 129 -5.39 17.36 -9.74
C PRO A 129 -6.01 18.66 -9.22
N PHE A 130 -5.61 19.80 -9.79
CA PHE A 130 -6.33 21.06 -9.62
C PHE A 130 -7.41 21.17 -10.71
N LYS A 131 -8.63 21.59 -10.34
CA LYS A 131 -9.71 21.86 -11.32
C LYS A 131 -9.35 23.04 -12.22
N GLU A 132 -8.74 24.07 -11.64
CA GLU A 132 -8.22 25.26 -12.32
C GLU A 132 -6.80 25.52 -11.81
N LEU A 133 -5.92 26.00 -12.69
CA LEU A 133 -4.53 26.26 -12.30
C LEU A 133 -4.48 27.36 -11.24
N PRO A 134 -3.84 27.12 -10.08
CA PRO A 134 -3.79 28.10 -9.02
C PRO A 134 -2.99 29.33 -9.45
N THR A 135 -3.49 30.51 -9.09
CA THR A 135 -2.90 31.81 -9.48
C THR A 135 -1.81 32.26 -8.52
N HIS A 136 -1.92 31.88 -7.24
CA HIS A 136 -1.08 32.28 -6.12
C HIS A 136 -0.70 31.08 -5.25
N LEU A 137 -0.27 29.98 -5.89
CA LEU A 137 0.13 28.77 -5.18
C LEU A 137 1.24 29.04 -4.17
N LYS A 138 0.96 28.74 -2.89
CA LYS A 138 1.93 28.80 -1.80
C LYS A 138 2.38 27.39 -1.43
N VAL A 139 3.66 27.24 -1.13
CA VAL A 139 4.24 26.00 -0.60
C VAL A 139 4.97 26.29 0.69
N ASP A 140 4.68 25.47 1.70
CA ASP A 140 5.39 25.42 2.98
C ASP A 140 6.11 24.08 3.13
N VAL A 141 7.30 24.10 3.74
CA VAL A 141 8.14 22.91 3.95
C VAL A 141 8.23 22.62 5.44
N SER A 142 7.66 21.49 5.84
CA SER A 142 7.57 21.03 7.21
C SER A 142 8.46 19.82 7.45
N TYR A 143 9.40 19.96 8.36
CA TYR A 143 10.14 18.83 8.91
C TYR A 143 9.39 18.30 10.13
N ILE A 144 9.10 17.00 10.21
CA ILE A 144 8.50 16.38 11.38
C ILE A 144 9.45 15.35 12.00
N SER A 145 9.54 15.34 13.33
CA SER A 145 10.39 14.37 14.04
C SER A 145 9.83 13.99 15.41
N HIS A 146 10.26 12.82 15.89
CA HIS A 146 10.12 12.43 17.30
C HIS A 146 11.17 13.09 18.21
N LYS A 147 12.26 13.62 17.64
CA LYS A 147 13.31 14.33 18.37
C LYS A 147 13.19 15.83 18.16
N ASP A 148 13.77 16.58 19.08
CA ASP A 148 13.98 18.00 18.85
C ASP A 148 15.11 18.19 17.83
N ILE A 149 14.77 18.77 16.67
CA ILE A 149 15.72 19.06 15.60
C ILE A 149 15.90 20.56 15.36
N THR A 150 15.41 21.40 16.28
CA THR A 150 15.56 22.86 16.19
C THR A 150 17.02 23.31 16.24
N ASN A 151 17.85 22.61 17.01
CA ASN A 151 19.29 22.87 17.14
C ASN A 151 20.13 22.20 16.03
N ASN A 152 19.52 21.53 15.05
CA ASN A 152 20.27 20.97 13.93
C ASN A 152 20.91 22.12 13.12
N GLU A 153 22.23 22.12 12.94
CA GLU A 153 22.99 23.21 12.30
C GLU A 153 22.46 23.65 10.92
N VAL A 154 21.90 22.69 10.18
CA VAL A 154 21.34 22.92 8.84
C VAL A 154 19.98 23.60 8.94
N LEU A 155 19.11 23.12 9.84
CA LEU A 155 17.74 23.62 9.98
C LEU A 155 17.65 24.87 10.85
N SER A 156 18.54 25.06 11.82
CA SER A 156 18.54 26.19 12.76
C SER A 156 18.71 27.52 12.03
N ASN A 157 19.53 27.53 10.98
CA ASN A 157 19.77 28.69 10.12
C ASN A 157 18.75 28.85 8.97
N GLY A 158 17.97 27.81 8.68
CA GLY A 158 16.95 27.85 7.63
C GLY A 158 15.81 28.81 7.97
N LYS A 159 15.52 29.75 7.07
CA LYS A 159 14.29 30.57 7.06
C LYS A 159 13.27 29.94 6.10
N GLY A 160 11.98 30.17 6.34
CA GLY A 160 10.91 29.69 5.45
C GLY A 160 10.61 28.18 5.56
N ILE A 161 11.02 27.54 6.66
CA ILE A 161 10.68 26.15 6.98
C ILE A 161 9.94 26.09 8.31
N GLN A 162 9.13 25.06 8.49
CA GLN A 162 8.46 24.73 9.73
C GLN A 162 9.07 23.47 10.34
N ILE A 163 9.23 23.45 11.65
CA ILE A 163 9.68 22.26 12.39
C ILE A 163 8.56 21.83 13.32
N LEU A 164 8.11 20.60 13.13
CA LEU A 164 7.13 19.92 13.95
C LEU A 164 7.80 18.86 14.82
N ARG A 165 7.44 18.84 16.10
CA ARG A 165 7.94 17.86 17.07
C ARG A 165 6.81 17.07 17.68
N ILE A 166 6.96 15.74 17.72
CA ILE A 166 6.08 14.86 18.49
C ILE A 166 6.63 14.74 19.90
N VAL A 167 5.81 15.09 20.90
CA VAL A 167 6.18 15.10 22.32
C VAL A 167 5.23 14.21 23.11
N GLU A 168 5.78 13.41 24.00
CA GLU A 168 5.01 12.69 25.03
C GLU A 168 4.68 13.64 26.18
N VAL A 169 3.43 13.60 26.66
CA VAL A 169 2.97 14.40 27.78
C VAL A 169 3.12 13.56 29.05
N ASN A 170 4.10 13.92 29.88
CA ASN A 170 4.40 13.21 31.14
C ASN A 170 4.56 14.22 32.30
N PRO A 171 3.73 14.14 33.36
CA PRO A 171 2.58 13.24 33.50
C PRO A 171 1.51 13.53 32.42
N PRO A 172 0.73 12.51 32.01
CA PRO A 172 -0.44 12.75 31.16
C PRO A 172 -1.33 13.82 31.76
N ASP A 173 -1.98 14.62 30.91
CA ASP A 173 -2.84 15.72 31.38
C ASP A 173 -3.99 15.16 32.23
N SER A 174 -3.94 15.43 33.54
CA SER A 174 -4.91 14.94 34.51
C SER A 174 -6.19 15.76 34.57
N SER A 175 -6.27 16.89 33.84
CA SER A 175 -7.28 17.93 34.07
C SER A 175 -8.51 17.85 33.15
N ASP A 176 -8.38 17.41 31.91
CA ASP A 176 -9.46 17.54 30.89
C ASP A 176 -10.37 16.31 30.70
N ASP A 177 -9.90 15.10 31.03
CA ASP A 177 -10.68 13.84 31.12
C ASP A 177 -9.80 12.80 31.84
N PRO A 178 -10.04 12.54 33.13
CA PRO A 178 -9.22 11.61 33.92
C PRO A 178 -9.16 10.18 33.33
N ASN A 179 -10.18 9.77 32.59
CA ASN A 179 -10.29 8.43 32.00
C ASN A 179 -9.76 8.37 30.56
N ASN A 180 -9.39 9.51 29.97
CA ASN A 180 -8.81 9.60 28.64
C ASN A 180 -7.89 10.84 28.54
N PRO A 181 -6.78 10.87 29.30
CA PRO A 181 -5.90 12.02 29.36
C PRO A 181 -5.19 12.25 28.02
N ILE A 182 -4.70 13.47 27.81
CA ILE A 182 -3.80 13.77 26.69
C ILE A 182 -2.45 13.11 26.97
N VAL A 183 -1.98 12.29 26.03
CA VAL A 183 -0.74 11.53 26.17
C VAL A 183 0.36 12.00 25.22
N ARG A 184 -0.02 12.63 24.11
CA ARG A 184 0.93 13.11 23.09
C ARG A 184 0.43 14.35 22.37
N LYS A 185 1.37 15.13 21.85
CA LYS A 185 1.11 16.32 21.04
C LYS A 185 2.11 16.47 19.90
N ILE A 186 1.67 17.06 18.78
CA ILE A 186 2.54 17.63 17.74
C ILE A 186 2.59 19.14 17.97
N GLU A 187 3.79 19.66 18.17
CA GLU A 187 4.05 21.09 18.35
C GLU A 187 4.74 21.68 17.14
N LEU A 188 4.36 22.90 16.76
CA LEU A 188 5.13 23.74 15.86
C LEU A 188 6.19 24.46 16.68
N VAL A 189 7.43 23.96 16.64
CA VAL A 189 8.54 24.46 17.48
C VAL A 189 9.38 25.53 16.79
N LYS A 190 9.27 25.64 15.45
CA LYS A 190 9.93 26.69 14.66
C LYS A 190 9.14 27.00 13.40
N GLY A 191 9.13 28.27 13.01
CA GLY A 191 8.55 28.74 11.75
C GLY A 191 7.06 29.05 11.86
N GLU A 192 6.51 29.62 10.79
CA GLU A 192 5.10 29.97 10.67
C GLU A 192 4.63 29.57 9.27
N TYR A 193 3.45 28.95 9.17
CA TYR A 193 2.82 28.62 7.90
C TYR A 193 2.24 29.87 7.22
N LYS A 194 2.38 29.95 5.90
CA LYS A 194 1.83 31.02 5.06
C LYS A 194 0.29 31.03 5.02
N ASN A 195 -0.35 29.96 5.45
CA ASN A 195 -1.79 29.91 5.73
C ASN A 195 -2.01 30.10 7.25
N PRO A 196 -2.50 31.28 7.71
CA PRO A 196 -2.66 31.56 9.13
C PRO A 196 -3.57 30.57 9.87
N GLU A 197 -4.59 30.04 9.19
CA GLU A 197 -5.51 29.05 9.78
C GLU A 197 -4.84 27.72 10.13
N LEU A 198 -3.68 27.43 9.55
CA LEU A 198 -2.90 26.24 9.84
C LEU A 198 -2.04 26.43 11.10
N ASN A 199 -1.55 27.66 11.36
CA ASN A 199 -0.82 27.97 12.59
C ASN A 199 -1.69 27.73 13.83
N SER A 200 -2.99 28.04 13.74
CA SER A 200 -3.95 27.82 14.83
C SER A 200 -4.31 26.34 15.08
N VAL A 201 -3.80 25.40 14.28
CA VAL A 201 -4.04 23.96 14.47
C VAL A 201 -3.09 23.37 15.51
N PHE A 202 -1.92 23.98 15.71
CA PHE A 202 -0.92 23.48 16.63
C PHE A 202 -1.11 24.11 18.03
N PRO A 203 -0.89 23.34 19.12
CA PRO A 203 -0.50 21.93 19.11
C PRO A 203 -1.66 20.98 18.77
N ILE A 204 -1.37 19.95 17.97
CA ILE A 204 -2.33 18.86 17.73
C ILE A 204 -2.14 17.84 18.84
N LYS A 205 -3.13 17.70 19.71
CA LYS A 205 -3.11 16.76 20.84
C LYS A 205 -3.92 15.51 20.51
N TRP A 206 -3.50 14.35 21.02
CA TRP A 206 -4.35 13.15 21.06
C TRP A 206 -4.29 12.45 22.41
N ARG A 207 -5.42 11.83 22.75
CA ARG A 207 -5.70 11.21 24.05
C ARG A 207 -5.30 9.73 24.09
N LEU A 208 -5.29 9.15 25.29
CA LEU A 208 -4.89 7.75 25.53
C LEU A 208 -5.64 6.74 24.64
N LYS A 209 -6.95 6.94 24.44
CA LYS A 209 -7.81 6.10 23.60
C LYS A 209 -7.72 6.46 22.10
N GLU A 210 -7.12 7.60 21.77
CA GLU A 210 -6.97 8.08 20.40
C GLU A 210 -5.61 7.68 19.83
N LYS A 211 -5.53 6.54 19.15
CA LYS A 211 -4.26 6.03 18.60
C LYS A 211 -4.22 6.19 17.09
N PRO A 212 -3.11 6.69 16.51
CA PRO A 212 -2.98 6.75 15.07
C PRO A 212 -2.97 5.33 14.50
N SER A 213 -3.60 5.15 13.34
CA SER A 213 -3.52 3.91 12.59
C SER A 213 -2.17 3.80 11.90
N TYR A 214 -1.39 2.76 12.25
CA TYR A 214 -0.10 2.50 11.60
C TYR A 214 -0.23 1.60 10.36
N VAL A 215 -1.45 1.27 9.94
CA VAL A 215 -1.69 0.38 8.80
C VAL A 215 -1.97 1.12 7.49
N LEU A 216 -2.05 2.46 7.50
CA LEU A 216 -2.32 3.26 6.29
C LEU A 216 -1.16 3.16 5.29
N PHE A 217 0.08 3.27 5.79
CA PHE A 217 1.31 3.06 5.05
C PHE A 217 2.08 1.92 5.75
N PRO A 218 1.76 0.66 5.43
CA PRO A 218 2.09 -0.47 6.30
C PRO A 218 3.59 -0.70 6.46
N PHE A 219 4.42 -0.51 5.43
CA PHE A 219 5.87 -0.67 5.53
C PHE A 219 6.56 0.14 4.44
N ASP A 220 7.63 0.86 4.74
CA ASP A 220 8.47 1.42 3.68
C ASP A 220 9.41 0.30 3.14
N PRO A 221 9.36 -0.10 1.85
CA PRO A 221 10.29 -1.05 1.24
C PRO A 221 11.79 -0.75 1.46
N SER A 222 12.16 0.50 1.71
CA SER A 222 13.53 0.95 1.93
C SER A 222 13.96 0.85 3.40
N GLN A 223 13.03 1.04 4.33
CA GLN A 223 13.31 1.14 5.77
C GLN A 223 12.91 -0.13 6.53
N ASP A 224 11.80 -0.77 6.15
CA ASP A 224 11.17 -1.90 6.86
C ASP A 224 11.35 -3.22 6.09
N ALA A 225 12.50 -3.39 5.42
CA ALA A 225 12.80 -4.48 4.49
C ALA A 225 12.40 -5.88 4.98
N GLU A 226 12.80 -6.26 6.20
CA GLU A 226 12.56 -7.58 6.77
C GLU A 226 11.08 -7.77 7.11
N ILE A 227 10.44 -6.78 7.73
CA ILE A 227 9.04 -6.85 8.14
C ILE A 227 8.11 -6.81 6.92
N PHE A 228 8.47 -6.01 5.91
CA PHE A 228 7.80 -6.02 4.60
C PHE A 228 7.82 -7.41 3.95
N GLN A 229 8.90 -8.17 4.12
CA GLN A 229 8.98 -9.54 3.61
C GLN A 229 8.09 -10.51 4.39
N ILE A 230 7.88 -10.30 5.69
CA ILE A 230 6.90 -11.08 6.48
C ILE A 230 5.48 -10.77 6.00
N HIS A 231 5.17 -9.50 5.71
CA HIS A 231 3.88 -9.11 5.12
C HIS A 231 3.64 -9.79 3.76
N ILE A 232 4.67 -9.89 2.92
CA ILE A 232 4.63 -10.71 1.68
C ILE A 232 4.31 -12.17 1.98
N ILE A 233 4.96 -12.79 2.98
CA ILE A 233 4.70 -14.19 3.35
C ILE A 233 3.24 -14.38 3.77
N ASN A 234 2.69 -13.47 4.59
CA ASN A 234 1.27 -13.52 4.97
C ASN A 234 0.35 -13.51 3.75
N LYS A 235 0.58 -12.62 2.78
CA LYS A 235 -0.22 -12.58 1.55
C LYS A 235 -0.04 -13.81 0.66
N LEU A 236 1.15 -14.41 0.65
CA LEU A 236 1.36 -15.69 -0.04
C LEU A 236 0.58 -16.83 0.63
N ILE A 237 0.47 -16.86 1.97
CA ILE A 237 -0.36 -17.84 2.67
C ILE A 237 -1.83 -17.69 2.24
N GLU A 238 -2.35 -16.46 2.22
CA GLU A 238 -3.71 -16.18 1.74
C GLU A 238 -3.91 -16.69 0.30
N PHE A 239 -2.99 -16.35 -0.63
CA PHE A 239 -3.08 -16.79 -2.02
C PHE A 239 -3.06 -18.31 -2.20
N ALA A 240 -2.35 -19.02 -1.31
CA ALA A 240 -2.19 -20.47 -1.39
C ALA A 240 -3.38 -21.23 -0.77
N THR A 241 -4.16 -20.59 0.12
CA THR A 241 -5.13 -21.28 0.99
C THR A 241 -6.57 -20.74 0.92
N LEU A 242 -6.79 -19.54 0.38
CA LEU A 242 -8.10 -18.89 0.33
C LEU A 242 -8.65 -18.75 -1.09
N GLY A 243 -9.97 -18.52 -1.17
CA GLY A 243 -10.69 -18.22 -2.40
C GLY A 243 -10.65 -19.40 -3.38
N GLN A 244 -10.82 -20.62 -2.88
CA GLN A 244 -10.81 -21.86 -3.67
C GLN A 244 -12.23 -22.37 -3.95
N GLU A 245 -13.25 -21.58 -3.61
CA GLU A 245 -14.66 -21.91 -3.80
C GLU A 245 -15.12 -21.73 -5.24
N PHE A 246 -14.62 -20.71 -5.94
CA PHE A 246 -15.04 -20.36 -7.30
C PHE A 246 -13.84 -20.02 -8.20
N PRO A 247 -13.92 -20.28 -9.52
CA PRO A 247 -12.89 -19.90 -10.47
C PRO A 247 -12.67 -18.38 -10.51
N THR A 248 -11.44 -17.95 -10.27
CA THR A 248 -11.05 -16.53 -10.33
C THR A 248 -9.78 -16.36 -11.15
N LYS A 249 -9.53 -15.13 -11.60
CA LYS A 249 -8.32 -14.73 -12.32
C LYS A 249 -7.06 -15.24 -11.62
N GLY A 250 -6.14 -15.78 -12.41
CA GLY A 250 -4.85 -16.30 -11.97
C GLY A 250 -4.88 -17.78 -11.59
N MET A 251 -6.04 -18.39 -11.36
CA MET A 251 -6.12 -19.82 -11.05
C MET A 251 -5.59 -20.70 -12.19
N VAL A 252 -4.86 -21.76 -11.84
CA VAL A 252 -4.26 -22.71 -12.77
C VAL A 252 -4.76 -24.11 -12.44
N PHE A 253 -5.41 -24.75 -13.42
CA PHE A 253 -5.99 -26.07 -13.29
C PHE A 253 -5.14 -27.13 -14.00
N ASN A 254 -5.17 -28.37 -13.52
CA ASN A 254 -4.48 -29.50 -14.15
C ASN A 254 -5.33 -30.24 -15.20
N LYS A 255 -6.59 -29.83 -15.38
CA LYS A 255 -7.48 -30.23 -16.47
C LYS A 255 -7.88 -29.00 -17.29
N ASP A 256 -8.35 -29.27 -18.51
CA ASP A 256 -8.96 -28.25 -19.36
C ASP A 256 -10.33 -27.84 -18.78
N ILE A 257 -10.70 -26.57 -18.97
CA ILE A 257 -12.04 -26.05 -18.69
C ILE A 257 -12.72 -25.83 -20.05
N VAL A 258 -13.87 -26.48 -20.24
CA VAL A 258 -14.58 -26.53 -21.52
C VAL A 258 -16.07 -26.27 -21.27
N ILE A 259 -16.70 -25.47 -22.12
CA ILE A 259 -18.16 -25.48 -22.26
C ILE A 259 -18.51 -26.55 -23.30
N THR A 260 -19.24 -27.57 -22.90
CA THR A 260 -19.54 -28.71 -23.76
C THR A 260 -20.57 -28.34 -24.83
N SER A 261 -20.43 -28.92 -26.02
CA SER A 261 -21.44 -28.90 -27.06
C SER A 261 -22.80 -29.37 -26.52
N GLY A 262 -23.87 -28.75 -27.02
CA GLY A 262 -25.24 -28.97 -26.55
C GLY A 262 -25.63 -28.20 -25.29
N THR A 263 -24.68 -27.53 -24.60
CA THR A 263 -25.00 -26.63 -23.48
C THR A 263 -25.93 -25.51 -23.95
N THR A 264 -26.98 -25.24 -23.18
CA THR A 264 -27.90 -24.13 -23.42
C THR A 264 -27.78 -23.14 -22.27
N ILE A 265 -27.50 -21.88 -22.59
CA ILE A 265 -27.42 -20.78 -21.62
C ILE A 265 -28.61 -19.86 -21.89
N LYS A 266 -29.46 -19.64 -20.88
CA LYS A 266 -30.60 -18.74 -21.02
C LYS A 266 -30.33 -17.41 -20.34
N LYS A 267 -30.87 -16.34 -20.89
CA LYS A 267 -30.70 -15.00 -20.34
C LYS A 267 -31.18 -14.90 -18.91
N GLU A 268 -32.33 -15.46 -18.59
CA GLU A 268 -32.92 -15.47 -17.25
C GLU A 268 -32.15 -16.31 -16.21
N GLU A 269 -31.25 -17.19 -16.66
CA GLU A 269 -30.44 -18.07 -15.79
C GLU A 269 -29.05 -17.49 -15.49
N LEU A 270 -28.69 -16.33 -16.07
CA LEU A 270 -27.42 -15.69 -15.77
C LEU A 270 -27.33 -15.28 -14.30
N LEU A 271 -26.16 -15.50 -13.70
CA LEU A 271 -25.87 -15.12 -12.32
C LEU A 271 -25.56 -13.61 -12.27
N VAL A 272 -26.60 -12.79 -12.14
CA VAL A 272 -26.52 -11.33 -12.04
C VAL A 272 -26.98 -10.88 -10.65
N GLU A 273 -26.25 -9.94 -10.05
CA GLU A 273 -26.56 -9.45 -8.69
C GLU A 273 -27.76 -8.47 -8.67
N ASP A 274 -27.85 -7.57 -9.65
CA ASP A 274 -28.98 -6.65 -9.84
C ASP A 274 -29.77 -7.05 -11.12
N PRO A 275 -31.06 -7.43 -11.01
CA PRO A 275 -31.90 -7.74 -12.17
C PRO A 275 -31.97 -6.63 -13.23
N LYS A 276 -31.67 -5.37 -12.87
CA LYS A 276 -31.62 -4.26 -13.84
C LYS A 276 -30.41 -4.33 -14.78
N GLU A 277 -29.37 -5.06 -14.40
CA GLU A 277 -28.16 -5.26 -15.22
C GLU A 277 -28.30 -6.47 -16.17
N GLN A 278 -29.42 -7.19 -16.16
CA GLN A 278 -29.58 -8.44 -16.91
C GLN A 278 -29.30 -8.27 -18.42
N ASP A 279 -29.84 -7.21 -19.02
CA ASP A 279 -29.67 -6.91 -20.43
C ASP A 279 -28.21 -6.56 -20.76
N GLU A 280 -27.57 -5.74 -19.92
CA GLU A 280 -26.15 -5.38 -20.08
C GLU A 280 -25.25 -6.61 -19.97
N LYS A 281 -25.50 -7.49 -18.99
CA LYS A 281 -24.74 -8.72 -18.80
C LYS A 281 -24.95 -9.73 -19.92
N TRP A 282 -26.15 -9.80 -20.48
CA TRP A 282 -26.44 -10.60 -21.66
C TRP A 282 -25.62 -10.14 -22.87
N GLU A 283 -25.60 -8.84 -23.13
CA GLU A 283 -24.78 -8.27 -24.20
C GLU A 283 -23.27 -8.47 -23.95
N GLN A 284 -22.82 -8.33 -22.70
CA GLN A 284 -21.43 -8.61 -22.31
C GLN A 284 -21.06 -10.08 -22.58
N LEU A 285 -21.95 -11.02 -22.27
CA LEU A 285 -21.78 -12.45 -22.54
C LEU A 285 -21.60 -12.73 -24.03
N LEU A 286 -22.51 -12.22 -24.87
CA LEU A 286 -22.44 -12.39 -26.33
C LEU A 286 -21.14 -11.84 -26.90
N ASN A 287 -20.78 -10.61 -26.54
CA ASN A 287 -19.52 -9.99 -26.95
C ASN A 287 -18.28 -10.78 -26.50
N THR A 288 -18.36 -11.46 -25.35
CA THR A 288 -17.27 -12.28 -24.82
C THR A 288 -17.17 -13.61 -25.56
N LEU A 289 -18.28 -14.28 -25.82
CA LEU A 289 -18.33 -15.52 -26.61
C LEU A 289 -17.82 -15.29 -28.04
N GLU A 290 -18.20 -14.19 -28.68
CA GLU A 290 -17.72 -13.84 -30.02
C GLU A 290 -16.19 -13.66 -30.07
N LYS A 291 -15.60 -13.11 -29.01
CA LYS A 291 -14.14 -12.96 -28.91
C LYS A 291 -13.41 -14.28 -28.65
N ILE A 292 -14.03 -15.20 -27.92
CA ILE A 292 -13.39 -16.44 -27.46
C ILE A 292 -13.59 -17.58 -28.47
N ALA A 293 -14.78 -17.67 -29.05
CA ALA A 293 -15.24 -18.81 -29.84
C ALA A 293 -16.23 -18.38 -30.93
N PRO A 294 -15.81 -17.51 -31.88
CA PRO A 294 -16.68 -17.03 -32.94
C PRO A 294 -17.22 -18.21 -33.76
N GLY A 295 -18.54 -18.18 -34.04
CA GLY A 295 -19.22 -19.21 -34.83
C GLY A 295 -19.45 -20.57 -34.14
N LYS A 296 -19.12 -20.72 -32.85
CA LYS A 296 -19.33 -21.98 -32.09
C LYS A 296 -20.64 -22.04 -31.32
N TYR A 297 -21.50 -21.05 -31.50
CA TYR A 297 -22.76 -20.92 -30.79
C TYR A 297 -23.81 -20.28 -31.68
N GLU A 298 -25.07 -20.55 -31.38
CA GLU A 298 -26.24 -19.92 -32.00
C GLU A 298 -27.03 -19.18 -30.92
N VAL A 299 -27.62 -18.05 -31.30
CA VAL A 299 -28.47 -17.23 -30.43
C VAL A 299 -29.88 -17.22 -30.99
N GLU A 300 -30.85 -17.69 -30.22
CA GLU A 300 -32.26 -17.68 -30.61
C GLU A 300 -33.13 -17.49 -29.37
N ASN A 301 -34.10 -16.57 -29.43
CA ASN A 301 -35.08 -16.34 -28.35
C ASN A 301 -34.45 -16.18 -26.95
N GLU A 302 -33.43 -15.32 -26.83
CA GLU A 302 -32.69 -15.06 -25.58
C GLU A 302 -32.02 -16.31 -24.98
N LYS A 303 -31.69 -17.28 -25.83
CA LYS A 303 -30.93 -18.49 -25.48
C LYS A 303 -29.73 -18.61 -26.38
N ILE A 304 -28.61 -19.02 -25.79
CA ILE A 304 -27.38 -19.37 -26.49
C ILE A 304 -27.29 -20.90 -26.48
N LYS A 305 -27.17 -21.50 -27.66
CA LYS A 305 -26.90 -22.93 -27.83
C LYS A 305 -25.47 -23.12 -28.30
N ILE A 306 -24.69 -23.88 -27.54
CA ILE A 306 -23.30 -24.19 -27.88
C ILE A 306 -23.28 -25.32 -28.90
N LEU A 307 -22.76 -25.07 -30.10
CA LEU A 307 -22.74 -26.03 -31.20
C LEU A 307 -21.54 -26.98 -31.12
N GLU A 308 -20.41 -26.47 -30.66
CA GLU A 308 -19.14 -27.20 -30.51
C GLU A 308 -18.53 -26.93 -29.15
N ASP A 309 -17.71 -27.87 -28.66
CA ASP A 309 -16.95 -27.67 -27.43
C ASP A 309 -16.10 -26.37 -27.51
N ILE A 310 -16.26 -25.52 -26.50
CA ILE A 310 -15.53 -24.27 -26.34
C ILE A 310 -14.48 -24.43 -25.24
N LEU A 311 -13.21 -24.52 -25.64
CA LEU A 311 -12.09 -24.53 -24.69
C LEU A 311 -11.90 -23.15 -24.05
N LEU A 312 -12.35 -22.99 -22.81
CA LEU A 312 -12.14 -21.77 -22.04
C LEU A 312 -10.70 -21.69 -21.54
N LEU A 313 -10.17 -22.76 -20.97
CA LEU A 313 -8.81 -22.77 -20.42
C LEU A 313 -8.13 -24.11 -20.68
N LYS A 314 -6.93 -24.06 -21.27
CA LYS A 314 -6.06 -25.25 -21.36
C LYS A 314 -5.33 -25.48 -20.04
N ALA A 315 -5.22 -26.74 -19.63
CA ALA A 315 -4.50 -27.19 -18.44
C ALA A 315 -3.10 -26.57 -18.33
N GLY A 316 -2.74 -26.14 -17.12
CA GLY A 316 -1.48 -25.48 -16.81
C GLY A 316 -1.37 -24.01 -17.21
N ASN A 317 -2.36 -23.45 -17.91
CA ASN A 317 -2.48 -22.01 -18.12
C ASN A 317 -3.26 -21.36 -16.97
N ALA A 318 -2.96 -20.08 -16.72
CA ALA A 318 -3.70 -19.28 -15.76
C ALA A 318 -4.97 -18.71 -16.40
N LEU A 319 -6.07 -18.77 -15.66
CA LEU A 319 -7.35 -18.16 -16.01
C LEU A 319 -7.21 -16.64 -16.07
N ASP A 320 -7.68 -16.01 -17.14
CA ASP A 320 -7.74 -14.56 -17.23
C ASP A 320 -9.09 -14.04 -16.72
N GLU A 321 -9.16 -12.71 -16.55
CA GLU A 321 -10.30 -12.01 -15.96
C GLU A 321 -11.59 -12.22 -16.77
N MET A 322 -11.52 -12.04 -18.09
CA MET A 322 -12.64 -12.22 -19.01
C MET A 322 -13.22 -13.63 -18.95
N ARG A 323 -12.37 -14.67 -18.93
CA ARG A 323 -12.82 -16.06 -18.82
C ARG A 323 -13.36 -16.40 -17.44
N ALA A 324 -12.77 -15.86 -16.37
CA ALA A 324 -13.28 -16.03 -15.02
C ALA A 324 -14.67 -15.41 -14.86
N GLU A 325 -14.86 -14.19 -15.35
CA GLU A 325 -16.16 -13.51 -15.37
C GLU A 325 -17.19 -14.31 -16.19
N LEU A 326 -16.81 -14.81 -17.36
CA LEU A 326 -17.68 -15.66 -18.18
C LEU A 326 -18.15 -16.90 -17.42
N ILE A 327 -17.21 -17.64 -16.80
CA ILE A 327 -17.51 -18.86 -16.02
C ILE A 327 -18.50 -18.56 -14.90
N LEU A 328 -18.29 -17.46 -14.17
CA LEU A 328 -19.18 -17.04 -13.10
C LEU A 328 -20.55 -16.63 -13.63
N LEU A 329 -20.59 -15.81 -14.69
CA LEU A 329 -21.83 -15.26 -15.25
C LEU A 329 -22.79 -16.36 -15.73
N ILE A 330 -22.26 -17.40 -16.37
CA ILE A 330 -23.06 -18.53 -16.87
C ILE A 330 -23.23 -19.65 -15.85
N GLY A 331 -22.68 -19.51 -14.64
CA GLY A 331 -22.73 -20.54 -13.61
C GLY A 331 -22.08 -21.87 -14.02
N LEU A 332 -21.00 -21.83 -14.81
CA LEU A 332 -20.33 -23.05 -15.28
C LEU A 332 -19.70 -23.80 -14.10
N ASP A 333 -20.07 -25.08 -13.95
CA ASP A 333 -19.48 -25.96 -12.92
C ASP A 333 -18.04 -26.32 -13.30
N VAL A 334 -17.09 -25.86 -12.49
CA VAL A 334 -15.66 -26.12 -12.67
C VAL A 334 -15.18 -27.01 -11.53
N ASP A 335 -14.55 -28.13 -11.88
CA ASP A 335 -13.95 -29.07 -10.92
C ASP A 335 -12.79 -28.42 -10.15
N MET A 336 -13.10 -27.75 -9.04
CA MET A 336 -12.11 -27.07 -8.19
C MET A 336 -11.09 -28.02 -7.57
N SER A 337 -11.29 -29.34 -7.59
CA SER A 337 -10.27 -30.31 -7.17
C SER A 337 -9.06 -30.36 -8.11
N THR A 338 -9.21 -29.83 -9.32
CA THR A 338 -8.15 -29.74 -10.34
C THR A 338 -7.31 -28.46 -10.21
N LEU A 339 -7.67 -27.55 -9.31
CA LEU A 339 -6.92 -26.33 -9.03
C LEU A 339 -5.57 -26.69 -8.38
N THR A 340 -4.47 -26.24 -8.98
CA THR A 340 -3.11 -26.61 -8.54
C THR A 340 -2.24 -25.43 -8.17
N GLU A 341 -2.40 -24.28 -8.82
CA GLU A 341 -1.57 -23.09 -8.60
C GLU A 341 -2.40 -21.81 -8.75
N ARG A 342 -1.89 -20.72 -8.20
CA ARG A 342 -2.36 -19.35 -8.46
C ARG A 342 -1.22 -18.52 -9.03
N GLU A 343 -1.44 -17.99 -10.22
CA GLU A 343 -0.57 -17.06 -10.92
C GLU A 343 -0.88 -15.62 -10.53
N PHE A 344 0.16 -14.84 -10.26
CA PHE A 344 0.07 -13.42 -9.95
C PHE A 344 1.33 -12.70 -10.40
N SER A 345 1.21 -11.40 -10.65
CA SER A 345 2.33 -10.52 -10.92
C SER A 345 2.84 -9.86 -9.64
N PRO A 346 4.12 -9.41 -9.59
CA PRO A 346 4.60 -8.58 -8.50
C PRO A 346 3.81 -7.28 -8.30
N GLY A 347 3.16 -6.79 -9.36
CA GLY A 347 2.31 -5.59 -9.29
C GLY A 347 0.98 -5.87 -8.58
N GLU A 348 0.33 -7.00 -8.88
CA GLU A 348 -0.89 -7.43 -8.17
C GLU A 348 -0.59 -7.67 -6.68
N LEU A 349 0.48 -8.38 -6.36
CA LEU A 349 0.86 -8.57 -4.96
C LEU A 349 1.21 -7.23 -4.26
N ALA A 350 1.91 -6.32 -4.95
CA ALA A 350 2.17 -4.99 -4.42
C ALA A 350 0.89 -4.18 -4.15
N TYR A 351 -0.11 -4.30 -5.03
CA TYR A 351 -1.41 -3.68 -4.84
C TYR A 351 -2.10 -4.25 -3.59
N GLU A 352 -2.21 -5.59 -3.49
CA GLU A 352 -2.84 -6.26 -2.35
C GLU A 352 -2.22 -5.85 -1.00
N LEU A 353 -0.90 -5.75 -0.92
CA LEU A 353 -0.19 -5.38 0.32
C LEU A 353 -0.57 -3.98 0.86
N TYR A 354 -1.02 -3.07 -0.01
CA TYR A 354 -1.34 -1.67 0.32
C TYR A 354 -2.80 -1.29 0.05
N ALA A 355 -3.59 -2.21 -0.49
CA ALA A 355 -5.04 -2.13 -0.61
C ALA A 355 -5.75 -2.88 0.53
N SER A 356 -5.08 -3.85 1.18
CA SER A 356 -5.67 -4.65 2.26
C SER A 356 -5.85 -3.93 3.61
N GLY A 357 -5.64 -2.61 3.65
CA GLY A 357 -5.89 -1.78 4.83
C GLY A 357 -7.28 -1.12 4.79
N PRO A 358 -7.69 -0.42 5.87
CA PRO A 358 -8.96 0.32 5.90
C PRO A 358 -8.99 1.51 4.93
N TYR A 359 -7.83 1.89 4.37
CA TYR A 359 -7.66 2.95 3.40
C TYR A 359 -6.65 2.51 2.35
N SER A 360 -7.10 2.32 1.11
CA SER A 360 -6.21 1.90 0.01
C SER A 360 -5.30 3.05 -0.39
N ILE A 361 -4.07 3.02 0.11
CA ILE A 361 -3.10 4.09 -0.13
C ILE A 361 -2.36 3.94 -1.45
N TYR A 362 -2.38 2.73 -2.03
CA TYR A 362 -1.55 2.36 -3.16
C TYR A 362 -1.72 3.29 -4.36
N GLN A 363 -2.95 3.76 -4.62
CA GLN A 363 -3.24 4.65 -5.74
C GLN A 363 -2.57 6.03 -5.61
N PHE A 364 -2.29 6.48 -4.39
CA PHE A 364 -1.71 7.80 -4.12
C PHE A 364 -0.18 7.84 -4.22
N PHE A 365 0.47 6.68 -4.31
CA PHE A 365 1.92 6.63 -4.57
C PHE A 365 2.27 7.19 -5.94
N HIS A 366 3.36 7.96 -5.98
CA HIS A 366 4.01 8.31 -7.22
C HIS A 366 4.50 7.06 -7.97
N ARG A 367 4.55 7.14 -9.31
CA ARG A 367 4.86 5.99 -10.17
C ARG A 367 6.20 5.34 -9.83
N GLU A 368 7.22 6.14 -9.55
CA GLU A 368 8.56 5.65 -9.22
C GLU A 368 8.56 4.85 -7.90
N TYR A 369 7.74 5.25 -6.93
CA TYR A 369 7.56 4.50 -5.68
C TYR A 369 6.80 3.18 -5.88
N LYS A 370 5.74 3.18 -6.70
CA LYS A 370 5.05 1.94 -7.13
C LYS A 370 6.03 0.97 -7.80
N ASP A 371 6.92 1.49 -8.64
CA ASP A 371 7.97 0.72 -9.29
C ASP A 371 9.02 0.20 -8.30
N LEU A 372 9.38 0.99 -7.28
CA LEU A 372 10.26 0.56 -6.19
C LEU A 372 9.63 -0.60 -5.40
N ILE A 373 8.38 -0.45 -4.95
CA ILE A 373 7.62 -1.50 -4.25
C ILE A 373 7.59 -2.76 -5.12
N ARG A 374 7.19 -2.64 -6.39
CA ARG A 374 7.10 -3.77 -7.32
C ARG A 374 8.44 -4.50 -7.52
N LYS A 375 9.54 -3.75 -7.67
CA LYS A 375 10.90 -4.32 -7.76
C LYS A 375 11.27 -5.04 -6.47
N ARG A 376 10.93 -4.45 -5.31
CA ARG A 376 11.19 -5.05 -4.00
C ARG A 376 10.40 -6.34 -3.80
N VAL A 377 9.14 -6.36 -4.19
CA VAL A 377 8.30 -7.56 -4.21
C VAL A 377 8.94 -8.64 -5.09
N ASP A 378 9.30 -8.35 -6.35
CA ASP A 378 9.96 -9.34 -7.24
C ASP A 378 11.28 -9.88 -6.63
N ALA A 379 12.08 -9.00 -6.00
CA ALA A 379 13.31 -9.40 -5.32
C ALA A 379 13.06 -10.27 -4.08
N SER A 380 12.03 -9.97 -3.29
CA SER A 380 11.61 -10.80 -2.15
C SER A 380 11.06 -12.14 -2.60
N LEU A 381 10.18 -12.17 -3.61
CA LEU A 381 9.67 -13.41 -4.22
C LEU A 381 10.81 -14.28 -4.74
N LYS A 382 11.82 -13.70 -5.41
CA LYS A 382 13.01 -14.43 -5.83
C LYS A 382 13.73 -15.10 -4.66
N ARG A 383 14.03 -14.35 -3.60
CA ARG A 383 14.69 -14.89 -2.40
C ARG A 383 13.86 -15.98 -1.72
N LEU A 384 12.55 -15.79 -1.60
CA LEU A 384 11.64 -16.77 -1.03
C LEU A 384 11.58 -18.06 -1.86
N SER A 385 11.49 -17.94 -3.19
CA SER A 385 11.37 -19.08 -4.11
C SER A 385 12.61 -19.97 -4.19
N THR A 386 13.81 -19.42 -3.98
CA THR A 386 15.06 -20.20 -3.94
C THR A 386 15.43 -20.65 -2.53
N GLY A 387 14.79 -20.08 -1.51
CA GLY A 387 15.06 -20.37 -0.10
C GLY A 387 13.86 -21.04 0.57
N PRO A 388 13.21 -20.38 1.54
CA PRO A 388 12.23 -21.03 2.42
C PRO A 388 11.00 -21.57 1.69
N LEU A 389 10.55 -20.93 0.61
CA LEU A 389 9.36 -21.35 -0.14
C LEU A 389 9.71 -22.15 -1.41
N LYS A 390 10.91 -22.74 -1.46
CA LYS A 390 11.30 -23.63 -2.56
C LYS A 390 10.31 -24.78 -2.71
N GLY A 391 9.81 -24.97 -3.92
CA GLY A 391 8.79 -25.99 -4.23
C GLY A 391 7.34 -25.52 -4.06
N TYR A 392 7.09 -24.43 -3.32
CA TYR A 392 5.78 -23.80 -3.19
C TYR A 392 5.62 -22.58 -4.09
N LEU A 393 6.69 -21.79 -4.25
CA LEU A 393 6.71 -20.57 -5.04
C LEU A 393 7.67 -20.74 -6.21
N LYS A 394 7.21 -20.48 -7.44
CA LYS A 394 8.05 -20.56 -8.64
C LYS A 394 7.80 -19.43 -9.62
N LYS A 395 8.82 -19.17 -10.44
CA LYS A 395 8.72 -18.29 -11.60
C LYS A 395 8.60 -19.15 -12.85
N PRO A 396 7.42 -19.26 -13.49
CA PRO A 396 7.27 -20.06 -14.70
C PRO A 396 8.15 -19.51 -15.83
N PRO A 397 8.57 -20.38 -16.78
CA PRO A 397 9.36 -19.96 -17.93
C PRO A 397 8.60 -18.92 -18.74
N LYS A 398 9.33 -17.94 -19.28
CA LYS A 398 8.75 -16.81 -20.02
C LYS A 398 8.08 -17.32 -21.30
N ARG A 399 6.75 -17.32 -21.35
CA ARG A 399 5.97 -17.60 -22.57
C ARG A 399 5.67 -16.28 -23.28
N GLY A 400 6.37 -16.01 -24.39
CA GLY A 400 6.15 -14.85 -25.25
C GLY A 400 6.42 -13.48 -24.60
N LYS A 401 5.57 -12.48 -24.90
CA LYS A 401 5.65 -11.10 -24.37
C LYS A 401 5.07 -10.95 -22.95
N ARG A 402 4.61 -12.03 -22.30
CA ARG A 402 3.92 -11.94 -21.00
C ARG A 402 4.82 -11.35 -19.90
N LYS A 403 4.18 -10.57 -19.01
CA LYS A 403 4.78 -9.91 -17.84
C LYS A 403 5.50 -10.94 -16.95
N ARG A 404 6.44 -10.47 -16.13
CA ARG A 404 7.06 -11.29 -15.07
C ARG A 404 5.98 -11.72 -14.09
N VAL A 405 5.55 -12.98 -14.16
CA VAL A 405 4.56 -13.59 -13.26
C VAL A 405 5.23 -14.60 -12.34
N TRP A 406 4.55 -14.90 -11.24
CA TRP A 406 4.89 -15.87 -10.22
C TRP A 406 3.71 -16.83 -10.04
N ARG A 407 3.99 -18.06 -9.62
CA ARG A 407 2.97 -19.03 -9.26
C ARG A 407 3.23 -19.56 -7.87
N ILE A 408 2.19 -19.57 -7.05
CA ILE A 408 2.18 -20.27 -5.77
C ILE A 408 1.32 -21.52 -5.87
N LYS A 409 1.81 -22.63 -5.32
CA LYS A 409 1.08 -23.88 -5.23
C LYS A 409 -0.13 -23.71 -4.33
N ILE A 410 -1.25 -24.29 -4.72
CA ILE A 410 -2.47 -24.37 -3.92
C ILE A 410 -2.29 -25.45 -2.85
N ILE A 411 -2.58 -25.09 -1.61
CA ILE A 411 -2.29 -25.91 -0.44
C ILE A 411 -3.59 -26.53 0.06
N ASP A 412 -3.65 -27.86 -0.01
CA ASP A 412 -4.75 -28.62 0.55
C ASP A 412 -4.65 -28.75 2.08
N LYS A 413 -5.71 -29.28 2.71
CA LYS A 413 -5.78 -29.46 4.16
C LYS A 413 -4.65 -30.36 4.72
N LYS A 414 -4.14 -31.32 3.94
CA LYS A 414 -3.09 -32.26 4.39
C LYS A 414 -1.70 -31.59 4.39
N GLN A 415 -1.46 -30.68 3.44
CA GLN A 415 -0.19 -29.96 3.30
C GLN A 415 -0.12 -28.68 4.12
N LEU A 416 -1.27 -28.20 4.63
CA LEU A 416 -1.40 -26.92 5.30
C LEU A 416 -0.44 -26.75 6.49
N SER A 417 -0.32 -27.74 7.37
CA SER A 417 0.56 -27.66 8.54
C SER A 417 2.02 -27.46 8.14
N ALA A 418 2.54 -28.34 7.26
CA ALA A 418 3.93 -28.28 6.82
C ALA A 418 4.25 -26.98 6.07
N PHE A 419 3.30 -26.48 5.27
CA PHE A 419 3.45 -25.19 4.59
C PHE A 419 3.50 -24.03 5.59
N ARG A 420 2.62 -24.02 6.61
CA ARG A 420 2.63 -22.99 7.66
C ARG A 420 3.93 -23.02 8.46
N ASP A 421 4.40 -24.18 8.89
CA ASP A 421 5.67 -24.31 9.64
C ASP A 421 6.85 -23.74 8.85
N THR A 422 6.87 -24.00 7.54
CA THR A 422 7.88 -23.45 6.62
C THR A 422 7.82 -21.92 6.58
N CYS A 423 6.62 -21.35 6.47
CA CYS A 423 6.42 -19.90 6.44
C CYS A 423 6.76 -19.25 7.79
N GLU A 424 6.38 -19.87 8.91
CA GLU A 424 6.71 -19.40 10.26
C GLU A 424 8.21 -19.37 10.53
N LYS A 425 8.93 -20.42 10.14
CA LYS A 425 10.39 -20.45 10.27
C LYS A 425 11.03 -19.30 9.49
N ALA A 426 10.58 -19.06 8.27
CA ALA A 426 11.06 -17.95 7.45
C ALA A 426 10.77 -16.58 8.10
N ALA A 427 9.58 -16.40 8.68
CA ALA A 427 9.22 -15.18 9.38
C ALA A 427 10.09 -14.95 10.62
N ARG A 428 10.32 -15.98 11.46
CA ARG A 428 11.18 -15.89 12.66
C ARG A 428 12.63 -15.51 12.31
N GLU A 429 13.17 -16.04 11.22
CA GLU A 429 14.50 -15.66 10.73
C GLU A 429 14.57 -14.18 10.32
N LEU A 430 13.52 -13.65 9.69
CA LEU A 430 13.41 -12.24 9.31
C LEU A 430 13.24 -11.33 10.54
N GLU A 431 12.42 -11.72 11.51
CA GLU A 431 12.25 -11.01 12.78
C GLU A 431 13.58 -10.93 13.54
N SER A 432 14.35 -12.02 13.59
CA SER A 432 15.67 -12.05 14.23
C SER A 432 16.63 -11.07 13.55
N LYS A 433 16.72 -11.10 12.21
CA LYS A 433 17.55 -10.16 11.43
C LYS A 433 17.14 -8.71 11.66
N PHE A 434 15.83 -8.44 11.73
CA PHE A 434 15.33 -7.11 12.04
C PHE A 434 15.77 -6.67 13.44
N LYS A 435 15.57 -7.50 14.47
CA LYS A 435 15.95 -7.17 15.85
C LYS A 435 17.44 -6.88 15.98
N THR A 436 18.31 -7.68 15.38
CA THR A 436 19.76 -7.41 15.40
C THR A 436 20.08 -6.06 14.78
N ARG A 437 19.56 -5.78 13.57
CA ARG A 437 19.79 -4.50 12.89
C ARG A 437 19.20 -3.31 13.65
N TYR A 438 18.01 -3.48 14.21
CA TYR A 438 17.31 -2.42 14.94
C TYR A 438 17.99 -2.12 16.26
N ILE A 439 18.48 -3.13 16.99
CA ILE A 439 19.29 -2.93 18.19
C ILE A 439 20.60 -2.23 17.83
N ASP A 440 21.26 -2.58 16.74
CA ASP A 440 22.48 -1.90 16.30
C ASP A 440 22.23 -0.42 15.92
N GLU A 441 21.11 -0.14 15.25
CA GLU A 441 20.66 1.24 14.98
C GLU A 441 20.27 1.96 16.27
N TYR A 442 19.53 1.31 17.18
CA TYR A 442 19.10 1.87 18.46
C TYR A 442 20.30 2.18 19.36
N ILE A 443 21.28 1.29 19.48
CA ILE A 443 22.52 1.52 20.25
C ILE A 443 23.29 2.69 19.65
N LYS A 444 23.45 2.76 18.32
CA LYS A 444 24.10 3.91 17.66
C LYS A 444 23.33 5.23 17.84
N ILE A 445 22.01 5.18 17.95
CA ILE A 445 21.13 6.35 18.04
C ILE A 445 20.89 6.81 19.48
N PHE A 446 21.00 5.92 20.48
CA PHE A 446 20.61 6.16 21.87
C PHE A 446 21.72 5.95 22.90
N LEU A 447 22.83 5.28 22.55
CA LEU A 447 23.92 4.95 23.48
C LEU A 447 25.32 5.40 23.01
N THR A 448 25.44 6.04 21.85
CA THR A 448 26.71 6.70 21.50
C THR A 448 26.87 7.92 22.41
N PRO A 449 27.93 8.01 23.24
CA PRO A 449 28.17 9.19 24.06
C PRO A 449 28.26 10.40 23.14
N GLN A 450 27.65 11.52 23.54
CA GLN A 450 28.06 12.80 22.97
C GLN A 450 29.55 12.91 23.25
N THR A 451 30.38 12.80 22.22
CA THR A 451 31.79 13.15 22.37
C THR A 451 31.80 14.61 22.74
N ASP A 452 32.27 14.89 23.96
CA ASP A 452 32.48 16.23 24.47
C ASP A 452 33.13 17.10 23.38
N THR A 453 32.46 18.19 23.06
CA THR A 453 33.02 19.28 22.28
C THR A 453 34.37 19.67 22.89
N GLN A 454 35.36 19.93 22.04
CA GLN A 454 36.73 20.32 22.40
C GLN A 454 36.86 21.57 23.29
N GLU A 455 35.76 22.15 23.80
CA GLU A 455 35.77 23.26 24.76
C GLU A 455 36.07 22.84 26.20
N ASP A 456 35.89 21.57 26.58
CA ASP A 456 36.21 21.10 27.94
C ASP A 456 37.70 20.75 28.16
N LYS A 457 38.57 21.01 27.17
CA LYS A 457 40.04 20.96 27.33
C LYS A 457 40.70 22.32 27.57
N LYS A 458 39.91 23.38 27.80
CA LYS A 458 40.40 24.72 28.15
C LYS A 458 39.71 25.31 29.39
N ARG A 459 39.40 24.46 30.37
CA ARG A 459 39.10 24.88 31.74
C ARG A 459 40.05 24.23 32.73
#